data_AF-A0A0D2TH54-F1
#
_entry.id   AF-A0A0D2TH54-F1
#
_cell.length_a   1.000
_cell.length_b   1.000
_cell.length_c   1.000
_cell.angle_alpha   90.00
_cell.angle_beta   90.00
_cell.angle_gamma   90.00
#
_symmetry.space_group_name_H-M   'P 1'
#
loop_
_entity.id
_entity.type
_entity.pdbx_description
1 polymer ?
#
loop_
_entity_poly.entity_id
_entity_poly.type
_entity_poly.pdbx_seq_one_letter_code
_entity_poly.pdbx_strand_id
1 'polypeptide(L)'
;MSSDSHFGIPIIELPTNSKDLDGGSDEWRSLCKSVREACENHGCFQVVYHKISSHLQHELFSLIRQPFNLPLETKKQNVKSKPLHGYYEPGGDFLPFYESFGLEDASSCNSSKASPNLMQIHHHNHFYYQLRRVMKYSAPPSGEYTKVVSAHTDKLCSALLCEDGISGLEIETKDGEWENEYRYSLGTFAVPVKGTIIKAAKEMVDEEHPRFFQGYRFHGLRRLRKCR
;
A
#
# COMPACT_ATOMS: atom_id res chain seq x y z
N MET A 1 26.40 12.83 -2.72
CA MET A 1 27.04 11.51 -2.60
C MET A 1 25.96 10.51 -2.92
N SER A 2 26.12 9.74 -4.00
CA SER A 2 25.11 8.83 -4.53
C SER A 2 24.79 7.77 -3.49
N SER A 3 23.59 7.78 -2.92
CA SER A 3 23.05 6.63 -2.19
C SER A 3 22.67 5.59 -3.25
N ASP A 4 23.45 4.52 -3.34
CA ASP A 4 23.26 3.47 -4.34
C ASP A 4 21.82 2.94 -4.28
N SER A 5 21.09 3.12 -5.38
CA SER A 5 19.76 2.54 -5.55
C SER A 5 19.92 1.03 -5.62
N HIS A 6 19.46 0.32 -4.59
CA HIS A 6 19.20 -1.10 -4.73
C HIS A 6 18.24 -1.30 -5.92
N PHE A 7 18.71 -1.98 -6.97
CA PHE A 7 17.94 -2.39 -8.15
C PHE A 7 17.45 -1.28 -9.11
N GLY A 8 18.01 -0.07 -9.04
CA GLY A 8 17.65 1.02 -9.97
C GLY A 8 16.23 1.57 -9.78
N ILE A 9 15.59 1.27 -8.64
CA ILE A 9 14.30 1.87 -8.28
C ILE A 9 14.55 3.33 -7.85
N PRO A 10 13.80 4.31 -8.37
CA PRO A 10 13.96 5.70 -7.98
C PRO A 10 13.71 5.91 -6.49
N ILE A 11 14.60 6.67 -5.85
CA ILE A 11 14.42 7.14 -4.48
C ILE A 11 14.02 8.61 -4.56
N ILE A 12 12.88 8.95 -3.96
CA ILE A 12 12.34 10.31 -3.91
C ILE A 12 12.38 10.80 -2.46
N GLU A 13 13.21 11.80 -2.20
CA GLU A 13 13.26 12.46 -0.90
C GLU A 13 12.19 13.56 -0.83
N LEU A 14 11.32 13.47 0.18
CA LEU A 14 10.30 14.48 0.43
C LEU A 14 10.87 15.63 1.25
N PRO A 15 10.65 16.89 0.82
CA PRO A 15 11.17 18.04 1.54
C PRO A 15 10.54 18.14 2.93
N THR A 16 11.35 18.57 3.90
CA THR A 16 10.92 18.75 5.29
C THR A 16 10.35 20.13 5.54
N ASN A 17 10.66 21.12 4.70
CA ASN A 17 10.12 22.46 4.81
C ASN A 17 8.72 22.53 4.18
N SER A 18 7.75 23.09 4.91
CA SER A 18 6.37 23.16 4.44
C SER A 18 6.20 24.07 3.22
N LYS A 19 7.06 25.08 3.06
CA LYS A 19 7.01 26.00 1.92
C LYS A 19 7.37 25.33 0.59
N ASP A 20 8.21 24.30 0.64
CA ASP A 20 8.63 23.54 -0.54
C ASP A 20 7.51 22.58 -1.01
N LEU A 21 6.50 22.37 -0.15
CA LEU A 21 5.29 21.60 -0.43
C LEU A 21 4.10 22.48 -0.82
N ASP A 22 4.29 23.81 -0.93
CA ASP A 22 3.24 24.70 -1.42
C ASP A 22 3.02 24.44 -2.92
N GLY A 23 1.77 24.13 -3.27
CA GLY A 23 1.37 23.78 -4.62
C GLY A 23 1.64 24.91 -5.60
N GLY A 24 2.79 24.87 -6.27
CA GLY A 24 3.19 25.87 -7.26
C GLY A 24 4.58 26.46 -7.09
N SER A 25 5.40 25.99 -6.15
CA SER A 25 6.85 26.27 -6.16
C SER A 25 7.57 25.47 -7.27
N ASP A 26 8.80 25.87 -7.60
CA ASP A 26 9.61 25.15 -8.59
C ASP A 26 10.10 23.81 -8.01
N GLU A 27 10.34 23.76 -6.70
CA GLU A 27 10.64 22.56 -5.94
C GLU A 27 9.47 21.56 -6.00
N TRP A 28 8.23 22.04 -5.79
CA TRP A 28 7.03 21.21 -5.89
C TRP A 28 6.83 20.67 -7.32
N ARG A 29 7.04 21.51 -8.33
CA ARG A 29 6.96 21.09 -9.74
C ARG A 29 8.03 20.05 -10.08
N SER A 30 9.25 20.24 -9.60
CA SER A 30 10.36 19.29 -9.76
C SER A 30 10.03 17.95 -9.10
N LEU A 31 9.55 17.98 -7.85
CA LEU A 31 9.11 16.79 -7.12
C LEU A 31 7.99 16.04 -7.86
N CYS A 32 6.96 16.76 -8.34
CA CYS A 32 5.88 16.18 -9.14
C CYS A 32 6.38 15.52 -10.43
N LYS A 33 7.38 16.13 -11.08
CA LYS A 33 8.02 15.57 -12.27
C LYS A 33 8.75 14.26 -11.94
N SER A 34 9.57 14.24 -10.89
CA SER A 34 10.27 13.03 -10.45
C SER A 34 9.31 11.89 -10.09
N VAL A 35 8.22 12.20 -9.38
CA VAL A 35 7.16 11.21 -9.05
C VAL A 35 6.51 10.67 -10.33
N ARG A 36 6.21 11.53 -11.29
CA ARG A 36 5.62 11.12 -12.57
C ARG A 36 6.55 10.20 -13.34
N GLU A 37 7.81 10.60 -13.53
CA GLU A 37 8.80 9.82 -14.27
C GLU A 37 9.05 8.45 -13.62
N ALA A 38 9.06 8.39 -12.28
CA ALA A 38 9.17 7.11 -11.58
C ALA A 38 7.94 6.21 -11.82
N CYS A 39 6.72 6.77 -11.74
CA CYS A 39 5.50 6.03 -12.07
C CYS A 39 5.47 5.53 -13.51
N GLU A 40 5.87 6.36 -14.48
CA GLU A 40 5.81 6.03 -15.91
C GLU A 40 6.85 4.98 -16.30
N ASN A 41 8.07 5.07 -15.77
CA ASN A 41 9.18 4.21 -16.19
C ASN A 41 9.35 2.96 -15.34
N HIS A 42 8.97 3.01 -14.05
CA HIS A 42 9.19 1.93 -13.08
C HIS A 42 7.90 1.41 -12.44
N GLY A 43 6.80 2.18 -12.48
CA GLY A 43 5.56 1.82 -11.78
C GLY A 43 5.61 1.91 -10.25
N CYS A 44 6.79 2.21 -9.68
CA CYS A 44 7.04 2.32 -8.24
C CYS A 44 8.25 3.22 -7.94
N PHE A 45 8.36 3.68 -6.70
CA PHE A 45 9.52 4.38 -6.16
C PHE A 45 9.58 4.24 -4.64
N GLN A 46 10.76 4.44 -4.08
CA GLN A 46 10.96 4.54 -2.64
C GLN A 46 10.83 6.00 -2.19
N VAL A 47 10.27 6.22 -1.01
CA VAL A 47 10.10 7.56 -0.44
C VAL A 47 10.93 7.68 0.83
N VAL A 48 11.77 8.72 0.89
CA VAL A 48 12.49 9.09 2.11
C VAL A 48 11.83 10.33 2.70
N TYR A 49 11.42 10.25 3.97
CA TYR A 49 10.83 11.38 4.68
C TYR A 49 11.41 11.54 6.08
N HIS A 50 12.34 12.48 6.22
CA HIS A 50 13.15 12.65 7.43
C HIS A 50 12.39 13.13 8.67
N LYS A 51 11.11 13.55 8.55
CA LYS A 51 10.29 13.88 9.73
C LYS A 51 9.80 12.66 10.49
N ILE A 52 9.78 11.48 9.89
CA ILE A 52 9.42 10.25 10.58
C ILE A 52 10.70 9.71 11.23
N SER A 53 10.78 9.81 12.55
CA SER A 53 11.92 9.29 13.30
C SER A 53 11.93 7.77 13.33
N SER A 54 13.12 7.16 13.42
CA SER A 54 13.28 5.72 13.61
C SER A 54 12.58 5.22 14.90
N HIS A 55 12.56 6.04 15.95
CA HIS A 55 11.83 5.74 17.18
C HIS A 55 10.33 5.57 16.92
N LEU A 56 9.72 6.48 16.16
CA LEU A 56 8.30 6.43 15.81
C LEU A 56 7.98 5.22 14.90
N GLN A 57 8.88 4.90 13.96
CA GLN A 57 8.74 3.67 13.15
C GLN A 57 8.79 2.42 14.03
N HIS A 58 9.73 2.35 14.96
CA HIS A 58 9.84 1.22 15.88
C HIS A 58 8.61 1.08 16.78
N GLU A 59 8.10 2.19 17.31
CA GLU A 59 6.86 2.22 18.09
C GLU A 59 5.67 1.74 17.25
N LEU A 60 5.53 2.24 16.02
CA LEU A 60 4.49 1.82 15.08
C LEU A 60 4.54 0.30 14.85
N PHE A 61 5.70 -0.27 14.54
CA PHE A 61 5.82 -1.71 14.29
C PHE A 61 5.65 -2.55 15.55
N SER A 62 6.02 -2.02 16.73
CA SER A 62 5.68 -2.64 18.01
C SER A 62 4.17 -2.76 18.18
N LEU A 63 3.42 -1.70 17.89
CA LEU A 63 1.95 -1.70 17.93
C LEU A 63 1.34 -2.65 16.89
N ILE A 64 1.86 -2.66 15.66
CA ILE A 64 1.40 -3.53 14.57
C ILE A 64 1.52 -5.01 14.94
N ARG A 65 2.54 -5.40 15.70
CA ARG A 65 2.77 -6.80 16.11
C ARG A 65 1.75 -7.32 17.12
N GLN A 66 1.21 -6.46 17.98
CA GLN A 66 0.29 -6.84 19.06
C GLN A 66 -0.93 -7.65 18.58
N PRO A 67 -1.72 -7.22 17.57
CA PRO A 67 -2.89 -7.97 17.14
C PRO A 67 -2.57 -9.36 16.59
N PHE A 68 -1.39 -9.58 15.99
CA PHE A 68 -0.98 -10.89 15.46
C PHE A 68 -0.66 -11.90 16.57
N ASN A 69 -0.28 -11.41 17.76
CA ASN A 69 0.05 -12.23 18.93
C ASN A 69 -1.18 -12.62 19.78
N LEU A 70 -2.38 -12.14 19.42
CA LEU A 70 -3.62 -12.53 20.09
C LEU A 70 -4.00 -13.99 19.77
N PRO A 71 -4.76 -14.67 20.65
CA PRO A 71 -5.33 -15.98 20.36
C PRO A 71 -6.16 -15.98 19.08
N LEU A 72 -6.12 -17.07 18.32
CA LEU A 72 -6.82 -17.20 17.03
C LEU A 72 -8.31 -16.86 17.14
N GLU A 73 -8.99 -17.37 18.18
CA GLU A 73 -10.40 -17.09 18.42
C GLU A 73 -10.68 -15.59 18.59
N THR A 74 -9.79 -14.85 19.26
CA THR A 74 -9.90 -13.39 19.39
C THR A 74 -9.69 -12.71 18.05
N LYS A 75 -8.72 -13.17 17.24
CA LYS A 75 -8.47 -12.61 15.90
C LYS A 75 -9.66 -12.82 14.98
N LYS A 76 -10.30 -13.99 15.04
CA LYS A 76 -11.51 -14.35 14.28
C LYS A 76 -12.73 -13.52 14.62
N GLN A 77 -12.79 -12.91 15.80
CA GLN A 77 -13.88 -11.98 16.15
C GLN A 77 -13.84 -10.67 15.35
N ASN A 78 -12.72 -10.32 14.72
CA ASN A 78 -12.63 -9.17 13.82
C ASN A 78 -13.24 -9.47 12.44
N VAL A 79 -14.55 -9.75 12.42
CA VAL A 79 -15.34 -9.97 11.21
C VAL A 79 -15.95 -8.64 10.77
N LYS A 80 -15.76 -8.30 9.49
CA LYS A 80 -16.38 -7.11 8.88
C LYS A 80 -17.14 -7.50 7.63
N SER A 81 -18.31 -6.88 7.45
CA SER A 81 -19.16 -7.07 6.27
C SER A 81 -18.55 -6.49 4.99
N LYS A 82 -17.65 -5.51 5.12
CA LYS A 82 -16.92 -4.92 4.00
C LYS A 82 -15.74 -5.83 3.60
N PRO A 83 -15.60 -6.21 2.32
CA PRO A 83 -14.44 -6.95 1.84
C PRO A 83 -13.13 -6.26 2.22
N LEU A 84 -12.14 -7.03 2.68
CA LEU A 84 -10.79 -6.57 3.07
C LEU A 84 -10.69 -5.72 4.36
N HIS A 85 -11.75 -5.61 5.16
CA HIS A 85 -11.73 -4.79 6.40
C HIS A 85 -11.63 -5.62 7.69
N GLY A 86 -11.72 -6.95 7.62
CA GLY A 86 -11.61 -7.84 8.78
C GLY A 86 -10.28 -8.57 8.86
N TYR A 87 -10.19 -9.50 9.81
CA TYR A 87 -9.11 -10.47 9.90
C TYR A 87 -9.09 -11.40 8.68
N TYR A 88 -7.91 -11.64 8.13
CA TYR A 88 -7.65 -12.67 7.15
C TYR A 88 -6.77 -13.73 7.80
N GLU A 89 -7.33 -14.92 7.95
CA GLU A 89 -6.63 -16.07 8.52
C GLU A 89 -5.71 -16.70 7.46
N PRO A 90 -4.46 -17.04 7.82
CA PRO A 90 -3.58 -17.82 6.97
C PRO A 90 -4.12 -19.23 6.76
N GLY A 91 -3.79 -19.86 5.62
CA GLY A 91 -4.11 -21.27 5.37
C GLY A 91 -5.02 -21.57 4.16
N GLY A 92 -5.35 -20.56 3.36
CA GLY A 92 -5.97 -20.80 2.05
C GLY A 92 -4.94 -21.21 0.99
N ASP A 93 -5.39 -21.92 -0.05
CA ASP A 93 -4.54 -22.46 -1.13
C ASP A 93 -3.62 -21.41 -1.80
N PHE A 94 -4.04 -20.14 -1.80
CA PHE A 94 -3.33 -19.05 -2.45
C PHE A 94 -2.42 -18.23 -1.52
N LEU A 95 -2.65 -18.31 -0.20
CA LEU A 95 -2.03 -17.41 0.80
C LEU A 95 -1.81 -18.16 2.14
N PRO A 96 -1.04 -19.26 2.14
CA PRO A 96 -0.88 -20.12 3.32
C PRO A 96 -0.11 -19.46 4.46
N PHE A 97 0.77 -18.49 4.16
CA PHE A 97 1.61 -17.82 5.16
C PHE A 97 1.32 -16.32 5.30
N TYR A 98 0.17 -15.86 4.79
CA TYR A 98 -0.26 -14.47 4.88
C TYR A 98 -1.37 -14.29 5.92
N GLU A 99 -1.13 -13.41 6.86
CA GLU A 99 -2.08 -13.01 7.90
C GLU A 99 -2.27 -11.50 7.85
N SER A 100 -3.49 -10.98 8.06
CA SER A 100 -3.69 -9.53 8.05
C SER A 100 -4.94 -9.05 8.76
N PHE A 101 -4.95 -7.76 9.10
CA PHE A 101 -6.12 -7.06 9.62
C PHE A 101 -6.39 -5.80 8.81
N GLY A 102 -7.65 -5.54 8.52
CA GLY A 102 -8.08 -4.20 8.09
C GLY A 102 -8.11 -3.24 9.28
N LEU A 103 -7.56 -2.04 9.09
CA LEU A 103 -7.67 -0.92 10.03
C LEU A 103 -8.75 0.04 9.52
N GLU A 104 -9.71 0.37 10.38
CA GLU A 104 -10.77 1.34 10.08
C GLU A 104 -10.43 2.69 10.74
N ASP A 105 -10.97 3.78 10.20
CA ASP A 105 -10.89 5.08 10.86
C ASP A 105 -11.61 5.04 12.21
N ALA A 106 -10.96 5.61 13.22
CA ALA A 106 -11.51 5.75 14.57
C ALA A 106 -12.85 6.49 14.60
N SER A 107 -13.18 7.27 13.57
CA SER A 107 -14.44 8.01 13.42
C SER A 107 -15.68 7.13 13.23
N SER A 108 -15.52 5.86 12.83
CA SER A 108 -16.62 4.89 12.77
C SER A 108 -16.87 4.17 14.10
N CYS A 109 -15.99 4.37 15.08
CA CYS A 109 -16.08 3.73 16.38
C CYS A 109 -16.86 4.64 17.35
N ASN A 110 -18.18 4.44 17.43
CA ASN A 110 -19.00 5.00 18.51
C ASN A 110 -18.75 4.32 19.88
N SER A 111 -17.66 3.55 20.04
CA SER A 111 -17.33 2.95 21.33
C SER A 111 -16.34 3.83 22.09
N SER A 112 -16.72 4.19 23.30
CA SER A 112 -16.01 5.04 24.27
C SER A 112 -14.69 4.46 24.79
N LYS A 113 -13.97 3.67 23.97
CA LYS A 113 -12.73 2.97 24.34
C LYS A 113 -11.67 2.97 23.23
N ALA A 114 -11.66 3.95 22.33
CA ALA A 114 -10.55 4.11 21.40
C ALA A 114 -9.33 4.69 22.12
N SER A 115 -8.23 3.93 22.19
CA SER A 115 -6.93 4.42 22.67
C SER A 115 -6.47 5.61 21.81
N PRO A 116 -6.04 6.73 22.40
CA PRO A 116 -5.80 7.98 21.68
C PRO A 116 -4.51 8.01 20.84
N ASN A 117 -3.73 6.92 20.79
CA ASN A 117 -2.38 6.91 20.19
C ASN A 117 -2.30 6.38 18.75
N LEU A 118 -3.43 6.15 18.06
CA LEU A 118 -3.39 5.69 16.67
C LEU A 118 -3.40 6.88 15.70
N MET A 119 -2.31 7.05 14.94
CA MET A 119 -2.13 8.10 13.95
C MET A 119 -3.37 8.32 13.07
N GLN A 120 -3.90 9.53 13.12
CA GLN A 120 -4.98 9.98 12.25
C GLN A 120 -4.36 10.65 11.02
N ILE A 121 -4.49 10.03 9.86
CA ILE A 121 -4.18 10.66 8.56
C ILE A 121 -5.51 10.80 7.83
N HIS A 122 -6.05 12.01 7.79
CA HIS A 122 -7.34 12.32 7.18
C HIS A 122 -7.16 12.71 5.72
N HIS A 123 -7.71 11.92 4.79
CA HIS A 123 -8.04 12.40 3.44
C HIS A 123 -9.23 11.61 2.88
N HIS A 124 -10.45 12.02 3.24
CA HIS A 124 -11.64 11.67 2.47
C HIS A 124 -11.74 12.64 1.30
N ASN A 125 -11.46 12.17 0.10
CA ASN A 125 -11.76 12.91 -1.13
C ASN A 125 -13.02 12.28 -1.75
N HIS A 126 -13.89 13.06 -2.40
CA HIS A 126 -15.22 12.58 -2.86
C HIS A 126 -15.17 11.36 -3.81
N PHE A 127 -13.98 11.05 -4.35
CA PHE A 127 -13.75 10.00 -5.34
C PHE A 127 -13.11 8.73 -4.79
N TYR A 128 -12.47 8.78 -3.61
CA TYR A 128 -11.69 7.67 -3.05
C TYR A 128 -11.85 7.57 -1.54
N TYR A 129 -11.81 6.34 -1.02
CA TYR A 129 -11.61 6.09 0.40
C TYR A 129 -10.30 5.34 0.62
N GLN A 130 -9.68 5.52 1.80
CA GLN A 130 -8.46 4.83 2.16
C GLN A 130 -8.79 3.50 2.84
N LEU A 131 -8.19 2.42 2.34
CA LEU A 131 -8.16 1.12 2.99
C LEU A 131 -6.78 0.94 3.62
N ARG A 132 -6.74 0.78 4.95
CA ARG A 132 -5.49 0.52 5.67
C ARG A 132 -5.44 -0.94 6.10
N ARG A 133 -4.29 -1.58 5.94
CA ARG A 133 -4.08 -2.99 6.31
C ARG A 133 -2.74 -3.17 6.97
N VAL A 134 -2.73 -3.90 8.08
CA VAL A 134 -1.51 -4.47 8.64
C VAL A 134 -1.39 -5.90 8.16
N MET A 135 -0.20 -6.27 7.71
CA MET A 135 0.06 -7.53 7.04
C MET A 135 1.30 -8.18 7.67
N LYS A 136 1.20 -9.48 7.90
CA LYS A 136 2.26 -10.33 8.40
C LYS A 136 2.49 -11.46 7.41
N TYR A 137 3.75 -11.69 7.09
CA TYR A 137 4.20 -12.78 6.23
C TYR A 137 5.08 -13.72 7.04
N SER A 138 4.69 -14.99 7.12
CA SER A 138 5.47 -16.03 7.80
C SER A 138 6.36 -16.77 6.80
N ALA A 139 7.57 -17.13 7.21
CA ALA A 139 8.43 -18.00 6.41
C ALA A 139 7.85 -19.44 6.36
N PRO A 140 8.02 -20.15 5.24
CA PRO A 140 7.64 -21.56 5.13
C PRO A 140 8.49 -22.45 6.04
N PRO A 141 7.97 -23.61 6.49
CA PRO A 141 8.71 -24.53 7.36
C PRO A 141 9.97 -25.17 6.76
N SER A 142 10.07 -25.27 5.41
CA SER A 142 11.11 -26.06 4.74
C SER A 142 12.42 -25.31 4.47
N GLY A 143 12.49 -24.00 4.74
CA GLY A 143 13.64 -23.16 4.36
C GLY A 143 13.87 -23.05 2.85
N GLU A 144 13.03 -23.70 2.03
CA GLU A 144 13.03 -23.55 0.58
C GLU A 144 12.37 -22.22 0.19
N TYR A 145 12.86 -21.65 -0.91
CA TYR A 145 12.29 -20.45 -1.49
C TYR A 145 10.86 -20.73 -1.95
N THR A 146 9.87 -20.29 -1.18
CA THR A 146 8.46 -20.39 -1.58
C THR A 146 7.84 -19.01 -1.65
N LYS A 147 7.13 -18.76 -2.75
CA LYS A 147 6.38 -17.51 -2.94
C LYS A 147 5.26 -17.45 -1.90
N VAL A 148 5.38 -16.56 -0.92
CA VAL A 148 4.36 -16.33 0.12
C VAL A 148 3.12 -15.63 -0.45
N VAL A 149 3.35 -14.72 -1.39
CA VAL A 149 2.31 -14.10 -2.21
C VAL A 149 2.71 -14.26 -3.67
N SER A 150 1.78 -14.68 -4.51
CA SER A 150 2.03 -14.74 -5.95
C SER A 150 2.30 -13.34 -6.51
N ALA A 151 3.20 -13.25 -7.49
CA ALA A 151 3.41 -12.03 -8.25
C ALA A 151 2.07 -11.50 -8.75
N HIS A 152 1.79 -10.23 -8.44
CA HIS A 152 0.51 -9.61 -8.75
C HIS A 152 0.68 -8.12 -9.00
N THR A 153 -0.29 -7.55 -9.70
CA THR A 153 -0.46 -6.09 -9.77
C THR A 153 -1.55 -5.67 -8.81
N ASP A 154 -1.31 -4.56 -8.12
CA ASP A 154 -2.35 -3.94 -7.33
C ASP A 154 -3.56 -3.63 -8.20
N LYS A 155 -4.73 -4.04 -7.72
CA LYS A 155 -6.02 -3.79 -8.41
C LYS A 155 -6.62 -2.43 -8.02
N LEU A 156 -5.86 -1.62 -7.27
CA LEU A 156 -6.27 -0.35 -6.63
C LEU A 156 -5.56 0.83 -7.28
N CYS A 157 -5.92 2.06 -6.89
CA CYS A 157 -5.40 3.27 -7.55
C CYS A 157 -3.93 3.56 -7.21
N SER A 158 -3.53 3.34 -5.96
CA SER A 158 -2.15 3.42 -5.48
C SER A 158 -2.02 2.68 -4.15
N ALA A 159 -0.79 2.28 -3.83
CA ALA A 159 -0.41 1.68 -2.56
C ALA A 159 0.80 2.41 -1.97
N LEU A 160 0.73 2.75 -0.69
CA LEU A 160 1.87 3.13 0.11
C LEU A 160 2.17 1.99 1.07
N LEU A 161 3.35 1.40 0.96
CA LEU A 161 3.83 0.33 1.82
C LEU A 161 4.92 0.88 2.74
N CYS A 162 4.72 0.74 4.05
CA CYS A 162 5.75 0.96 5.04
C CYS A 162 6.18 -0.41 5.60
N GLU A 163 7.48 -0.66 5.61
CA GLU A 163 8.09 -1.94 5.93
C GLU A 163 8.97 -1.81 7.17
N ASP A 164 9.16 -2.91 7.90
CA ASP A 164 9.92 -2.93 9.14
C ASP A 164 11.44 -3.08 8.97
N GLY A 165 11.94 -2.86 7.76
CA GLY A 165 13.36 -2.95 7.41
C GLY A 165 13.86 -4.37 7.14
N ILE A 166 12.96 -5.36 7.11
CA ILE A 166 13.28 -6.74 6.75
C ILE A 166 13.00 -6.92 5.24
N SER A 167 14.00 -7.44 4.52
CA SER A 167 13.90 -7.73 3.08
C SER A 167 12.89 -8.84 2.80
N GLY A 168 12.16 -8.74 1.68
CA GLY A 168 11.08 -9.68 1.32
C GLY A 168 9.94 -9.05 0.53
N LEU A 169 9.97 -7.72 0.29
CA LEU A 169 9.31 -7.18 -0.88
C LEU A 169 10.21 -7.37 -2.07
N GLU A 170 9.68 -8.05 -3.05
CA GLU A 170 10.34 -8.20 -4.32
C GLU A 170 9.44 -7.56 -5.36
N ILE A 171 10.05 -6.67 -6.14
CA ILE A 171 9.41 -5.99 -7.25
C ILE A 171 10.04 -6.61 -8.48
N GLU A 172 9.20 -7.11 -9.38
CA GLU A 172 9.67 -7.53 -10.69
C GLU A 172 10.21 -6.29 -11.40
N THR A 173 11.53 -6.11 -11.36
CA THR A 173 12.22 -5.22 -12.28
C THR A 173 12.10 -5.80 -13.68
N LYS A 174 12.49 -5.05 -14.71
CA LYS A 174 12.54 -5.60 -16.08
C LYS A 174 13.45 -6.84 -16.20
N ASP A 175 14.26 -7.14 -15.17
CA ASP A 175 15.38 -8.08 -15.23
C ASP A 175 15.28 -9.30 -14.27
N GLY A 176 14.30 -9.38 -13.34
CA GLY A 176 13.80 -10.67 -12.81
C GLY A 176 14.37 -11.32 -11.52
N GLU A 177 15.00 -10.60 -10.57
CA GLU A 177 15.66 -11.15 -9.34
C GLU A 177 14.85 -10.98 -8.00
N TRP A 178 15.10 -11.80 -6.94
CA TRP A 178 14.22 -12.02 -5.73
C TRP A 178 15.01 -12.46 -4.41
N GLU A 179 14.71 -12.00 -3.14
CA GLU A 179 15.30 -12.39 -1.78
C GLU A 179 14.34 -12.37 -0.49
N ASN A 180 14.64 -13.10 0.65
CA ASN A 180 13.66 -13.62 1.68
C ASN A 180 13.96 -13.42 3.23
N GLU A 181 12.95 -13.03 4.07
CA GLU A 181 12.71 -13.37 5.51
C GLU A 181 11.41 -12.71 6.08
N TYR A 182 10.99 -13.01 7.33
CA TYR A 182 9.68 -12.59 7.91
C TYR A 182 9.42 -11.08 7.84
N ARG A 183 8.26 -10.68 7.30
CA ARG A 183 7.98 -9.27 6.99
C ARG A 183 6.68 -8.77 7.63
N TYR A 184 6.74 -7.60 8.24
CA TYR A 184 5.56 -6.83 8.61
C TYR A 184 5.43 -5.63 7.67
N SER A 185 4.22 -5.37 7.20
CA SER A 185 3.96 -4.17 6.40
C SER A 185 2.65 -3.49 6.78
N LEU A 186 2.68 -2.17 6.74
CA LEU A 186 1.50 -1.33 6.77
C LEU A 186 1.22 -0.85 5.35
N GLY A 187 0.10 -1.29 4.79
CA GLY A 187 -0.37 -0.88 3.48
C GLY A 187 -1.51 0.12 3.58
N THR A 188 -1.37 1.25 2.90
CA THR A 188 -2.47 2.20 2.67
C THR A 188 -2.82 2.18 1.19
N PHE A 189 -4.08 1.87 0.89
CA PHE A 189 -4.54 1.71 -0.48
C PHE A 189 -5.66 2.69 -0.81
N ALA A 190 -5.51 3.42 -1.92
CA ALA A 190 -6.55 4.31 -2.42
C ALA A 190 -7.59 3.52 -3.23
N VAL A 191 -8.83 3.45 -2.73
CA VAL A 191 -9.92 2.70 -3.36
C VAL A 191 -10.97 3.65 -3.92
N PRO A 192 -11.26 3.61 -5.24
CA PRO A 192 -12.36 4.38 -5.80
C PRO A 192 -13.69 4.04 -5.14
N VAL A 193 -14.48 5.07 -4.80
CA VAL A 193 -15.81 4.88 -4.21
C VAL A 193 -16.74 4.10 -5.14
N LYS A 194 -17.76 3.46 -4.56
CA LYS A 194 -18.74 2.71 -5.36
C LYS A 194 -19.47 3.65 -6.32
N GLY A 195 -19.48 3.29 -7.59
CA GLY A 195 -20.10 4.09 -8.66
C GLY A 195 -19.13 4.93 -9.46
N THR A 196 -17.88 5.12 -9.00
CA THR A 196 -16.85 5.85 -9.76
C THR A 196 -16.61 5.24 -11.13
N ILE A 197 -16.61 6.09 -12.14
CA ILE A 197 -16.28 5.76 -13.52
C ILE A 197 -14.80 6.09 -13.73
N ILE A 198 -13.99 5.09 -14.02
CA ILE A 198 -12.58 5.24 -14.37
C ILE A 198 -12.51 5.36 -15.89
N LYS A 199 -11.84 6.41 -16.38
CA LYS A 199 -11.61 6.67 -17.80
C LYS A 199 -10.32 7.48 -17.94
N ALA A 200 -9.69 7.42 -19.11
CA ALA A 200 -8.56 8.27 -19.44
C ALA A 200 -8.95 9.76 -19.27
N ALA A 201 -8.08 10.52 -18.62
CA ALA A 201 -8.19 11.96 -18.51
C ALA A 201 -8.17 12.56 -19.93
N LYS A 202 -9.02 13.56 -20.22
CA LYS A 202 -9.20 14.04 -21.60
C LYS A 202 -7.92 14.67 -22.14
N GLU A 203 -7.21 15.35 -21.25
CA GLU A 203 -5.93 16.02 -21.46
C GLU A 203 -4.76 15.05 -21.73
N MET A 204 -4.93 13.75 -21.46
CA MET A 204 -3.93 12.70 -21.71
C MET A 204 -4.30 11.86 -22.96
N VAL A 205 -5.24 12.34 -23.78
CA VAL A 205 -5.66 11.66 -25.00
C VAL A 205 -5.47 12.61 -26.17
N ASP A 206 -4.50 12.28 -27.03
CA ASP A 206 -4.16 13.00 -28.24
C ASP A 206 -3.88 12.01 -29.40
N GLU A 207 -3.35 12.51 -30.51
CA GLU A 207 -3.05 11.69 -31.69
C GLU A 207 -1.88 10.71 -31.45
N GLU A 208 -0.93 11.06 -30.59
CA GLU A 208 0.23 10.23 -30.25
C GLU A 208 -0.12 9.20 -29.16
N HIS A 209 -1.06 9.54 -28.27
CA HIS A 209 -1.54 8.73 -27.16
C HIS A 209 -3.06 8.48 -27.28
N PRO A 210 -3.51 7.67 -28.26
CA PRO A 210 -4.93 7.45 -28.47
C PRO A 210 -5.55 6.67 -27.30
N ARG A 211 -6.85 6.86 -27.10
CA ARG A 211 -7.58 6.16 -26.04
C ARG A 211 -7.65 4.65 -26.32
N PHE A 212 -6.95 3.85 -25.52
CA PHE A 212 -7.01 2.39 -25.61
C PHE A 212 -8.18 1.75 -24.85
N PHE A 213 -8.70 2.40 -23.79
CA PHE A 213 -9.73 1.82 -22.94
C PHE A 213 -10.98 2.70 -22.85
N GLN A 214 -12.16 2.08 -22.96
CA GLN A 214 -13.43 2.74 -22.66
C GLN A 214 -13.58 2.97 -21.16
N GLY A 215 -14.32 4.01 -20.79
CA GLY A 215 -14.63 4.29 -19.39
C GLY A 215 -15.47 3.17 -18.78
N TYR A 216 -15.13 2.73 -17.57
CA TYR A 216 -15.81 1.63 -16.90
C TYR A 216 -16.09 1.94 -15.43
N ARG A 217 -17.10 1.28 -14.85
CA ARG A 217 -17.36 1.38 -13.40
C ARG A 217 -16.36 0.52 -12.64
N PHE A 218 -15.61 1.12 -11.72
CA PHE A 218 -14.53 0.45 -10.98
C PHE A 218 -14.95 -0.89 -10.35
N HIS A 219 -16.10 -0.90 -9.67
CA HIS A 219 -16.62 -2.12 -9.02
C HIS A 219 -17.04 -3.22 -10.01
N GLY A 220 -17.38 -2.87 -11.25
CA GLY A 220 -17.66 -3.84 -12.31
C GLY A 220 -16.39 -4.59 -12.73
N LEU A 221 -15.29 -3.87 -12.96
CA LEU A 221 -13.99 -4.47 -13.29
C LEU A 221 -13.45 -5.33 -12.14
N ARG A 222 -13.61 -4.87 -10.89
CA ARG A 222 -13.18 -5.63 -9.71
C ARG A 222 -13.86 -7.00 -9.61
N ARG A 223 -15.14 -7.12 -10.02
CA ARG A 223 -15.85 -8.41 -10.05
C ARG A 223 -15.28 -9.33 -11.13
N LEU A 224 -15.01 -8.82 -12.32
CA LEU A 224 -14.44 -9.59 -13.43
C LEU A 224 -13.02 -10.12 -13.09
N ARG A 225 -12.20 -9.33 -12.40
CA ARG A 225 -10.85 -9.73 -11.97
C ARG A 225 -10.80 -10.62 -10.72
N LYS A 226 -11.94 -10.98 -10.11
CA LYS A 226 -12.03 -11.99 -9.03
C LYS A 226 -12.36 -13.39 -9.55
N CYS A 227 -12.75 -13.51 -10.83
CA CYS A 227 -13.14 -14.76 -11.47
C CYS A 227 -11.99 -15.41 -12.27
N ARG A 228 -10.74 -15.04 -12.01
CA ARG A 228 -9.53 -15.64 -12.57
C ARG A 228 -8.58 -15.98 -11.44
#